data_AF-A0A840G7Z1-F1
#
_entry.id   AF-A0A840G7Z1-F1
#
_cell.length_a   1.000
_cell.length_b   1.000
_cell.length_c   1.000
_cell.angle_alpha   90.00
_cell.angle_beta   90.00
_cell.angle_gamma   90.00
#
_symmetry.space_group_name_H-M   'P 1'
#
loop_
_entity.id
_entity.type
_entity.pdbx_description
1 polymer ?
#
loop_
_entity_poly.entity_id
_entity_poly.type
_entity_poly.pdbx_seq_one_letter_code
_entity_poly.pdbx_strand_id
1 'polypeptide(L)'
;MAELTSLRLPLLRGRDSWAGSAVSQEQAATGGVRTLLRLEGAVVLGVALAAYAQFGAGWGVFALWLLAPDLSLLGYLAGPRTGAALYNAAHSYVGPVLLLALGVLAAMPWAVAGSLIWLAHIGMDHALGYGLKYASGFAATHLGRIGKADPW
;
A
#
# COMPACT_ATOMS: atom_id res chain seq x y z
N MET A 1 -50.52 -15.49 -50.42
CA MET A 1 -49.72 -15.32 -49.19
C MET A 1 -48.97 -16.63 -48.96
N ALA A 2 -47.64 -16.73 -48.87
CA ALA A 2 -46.59 -15.74 -48.80
C ALA A 2 -45.25 -16.37 -49.26
N GLU A 3 -44.48 -15.58 -50.02
CA GLU A 3 -43.01 -15.38 -49.96
C GLU A 3 -42.02 -16.57 -49.85
N LEU A 4 -41.30 -16.78 -50.95
CA LEU A 4 -39.91 -17.28 -50.99
C LEU A 4 -38.95 -16.09 -50.88
N THR A 5 -38.18 -15.90 -49.80
CA THR A 5 -36.89 -15.19 -49.91
C THR A 5 -35.92 -15.45 -48.75
N SER A 6 -34.66 -15.71 -49.15
CA SER A 6 -33.40 -15.51 -48.44
C SER A 6 -32.88 -16.58 -47.46
N LEU A 7 -32.07 -17.48 -48.03
CA LEU A 7 -30.83 -17.93 -47.40
C LEU A 7 -30.00 -16.73 -46.91
N ARG A 8 -29.60 -16.75 -45.63
CA ARG A 8 -28.32 -16.20 -45.16
C ARG A 8 -27.83 -16.99 -43.95
N LEU A 9 -26.78 -17.77 -44.15
CA LEU A 9 -25.91 -18.22 -43.06
C LEU A 9 -24.65 -17.35 -43.07
N PRO A 10 -24.27 -16.72 -41.96
CA PRO A 10 -22.89 -16.31 -41.73
C PRO A 10 -22.28 -17.15 -40.59
N LEU A 11 -21.33 -17.98 -41.01
CA LEU A 11 -20.02 -18.27 -40.41
C LEU A 11 -19.78 -17.86 -38.93
N LEU A 12 -19.35 -18.87 -38.18
CA LEU A 12 -18.52 -18.86 -36.98
C LEU A 12 -17.81 -17.53 -36.71
N ARG A 13 -18.17 -16.88 -35.59
CA ARG A 13 -17.26 -15.98 -34.88
C ARG A 13 -16.81 -16.66 -33.61
N GLY A 14 -15.53 -17.04 -33.58
CA GLY A 14 -14.86 -17.54 -32.40
C GLY A 14 -15.16 -16.61 -31.22
N ARG A 15 -15.60 -17.21 -30.11
CA ARG A 15 -15.51 -16.53 -28.82
C ARG A 15 -14.04 -16.42 -28.53
N ASP A 16 -13.48 -15.26 -28.87
CA ASP A 16 -12.15 -14.87 -28.47
C ASP A 16 -12.03 -15.11 -26.98
N SER A 17 -11.19 -16.07 -26.61
CA SER A 17 -10.76 -16.33 -25.25
C SER A 17 -9.85 -15.19 -24.81
N TRP A 18 -10.39 -13.97 -24.71
CA TRP A 18 -9.84 -12.93 -23.86
C TRP A 18 -10.24 -13.25 -22.43
N ALA A 19 -9.75 -14.38 -21.94
CA ALA A 19 -9.40 -14.51 -20.53
C ALA A 19 -8.14 -13.66 -20.30
N GLY A 20 -8.24 -12.35 -20.54
CA GLY A 20 -7.46 -11.40 -19.79
C GLY A 20 -7.91 -11.62 -18.37
N SER A 21 -7.08 -12.28 -17.57
CA SER A 21 -7.36 -12.66 -16.20
C SER A 21 -8.09 -11.52 -15.52
N ALA A 22 -9.38 -11.73 -15.25
CA ALA A 22 -10.12 -10.92 -14.31
C ALA A 22 -9.41 -11.13 -12.97
N VAL A 23 -8.36 -10.36 -12.73
CA VAL A 23 -7.84 -10.12 -11.39
C VAL A 23 -9.05 -9.56 -10.66
N SER A 24 -9.62 -10.37 -9.77
CA SER A 24 -10.92 -10.08 -9.18
C SER A 24 -10.87 -8.69 -8.53
N GLN A 25 -11.95 -7.94 -8.72
CA GLN A 25 -12.20 -6.62 -8.13
C GLN A 25 -12.24 -6.62 -6.58
N GLU A 26 -11.82 -7.72 -5.95
CA GLU A 26 -12.09 -8.12 -4.56
C GLU A 26 -10.84 -8.05 -3.67
N GLN A 27 -9.72 -7.51 -4.19
CA GLN A 27 -8.44 -7.56 -3.47
C GLN A 27 -8.28 -6.42 -2.44
N ALA A 28 -8.93 -5.26 -2.63
CA ALA A 28 -8.76 -4.09 -1.76
C ALA A 28 -9.94 -3.87 -0.80
N ALA A 29 -9.66 -3.27 0.36
CA ALA A 29 -10.70 -2.86 1.31
C ALA A 29 -11.55 -1.73 0.72
N THR A 30 -12.87 -1.80 0.95
CA THR A 30 -13.86 -0.82 0.50
C THR A 30 -14.74 -0.33 1.66
N GLY A 31 -15.48 0.76 1.44
CA GLY A 31 -16.46 1.28 2.38
C GLY A 31 -15.92 1.56 3.79
N GLY A 32 -16.66 1.12 4.82
CA GLY A 32 -16.32 1.38 6.22
C GLY A 32 -15.00 0.78 6.69
N VAL A 33 -14.61 -0.40 6.18
CA VAL A 33 -13.34 -1.05 6.54
C VAL A 33 -12.16 -0.23 6.05
N ARG A 34 -12.25 0.30 4.82
CA ARG A 34 -11.23 1.19 4.27
C ARG A 34 -11.06 2.45 5.13
N THR A 35 -12.17 3.07 5.51
CA THR A 35 -12.13 4.24 6.41
C THR A 35 -11.48 3.89 7.75
N LEU A 36 -11.83 2.74 8.33
CA LEU A 36 -11.23 2.28 9.58
C LEU A 36 -9.71 2.10 9.45
N LEU A 37 -9.22 1.45 8.40
CA LEU A 37 -7.77 1.27 8.18
C LEU A 37 -7.03 2.61 8.03
N ARG A 38 -7.65 3.60 7.39
CA ARG A 38 -7.06 4.96 7.29
C ARG A 38 -7.05 5.66 8.64
N LEU A 39 -8.09 5.48 9.45
CA LEU A 39 -8.14 6.01 10.82
C LEU A 39 -7.12 5.33 11.72
N GLU A 40 -6.91 4.01 11.60
CA GLU A 40 -5.84 3.29 12.28
C GLU A 40 -4.46 3.88 11.91
N GLY A 41 -4.22 4.12 10.62
CA GLY A 41 -3.02 4.83 10.16
C GLY A 41 -2.85 6.21 10.80
N ALA A 42 -3.93 7.01 10.86
CA ALA A 42 -3.91 8.32 11.49
C ALA A 42 -3.64 8.26 13.00
N VAL A 43 -4.18 7.26 13.70
CA VAL A 43 -3.92 7.02 15.12
C VAL A 43 -2.46 6.61 15.33
N VAL A 44 -1.92 5.72 14.52
CA VAL A 44 -0.50 5.33 14.59
C VAL A 44 0.40 6.54 14.36
N LEU A 45 0.11 7.38 13.36
CA LEU A 45 0.84 8.63 13.13
C LEU A 45 0.79 9.54 14.36
N GLY A 46 -0.40 9.78 14.92
CA GLY A 46 -0.57 10.64 16.10
C GLY A 46 0.18 10.13 17.33
N VAL A 47 0.08 8.83 17.62
CA VAL A 47 0.79 8.19 18.74
C VAL A 47 2.30 8.22 18.53
N ALA A 48 2.78 7.93 17.31
CA ALA A 48 4.20 7.96 17.00
C ALA A 48 4.79 9.37 17.13
N LEU A 49 4.07 10.41 16.68
CA LEU A 49 4.48 11.81 16.85
C LEU A 49 4.52 12.22 18.32
N ALA A 50 3.50 11.87 19.10
CA ALA A 50 3.44 12.16 20.53
C ALA A 50 4.58 11.47 21.30
N ALA A 51 4.85 10.19 20.99
CA ALA A 51 5.97 9.47 21.56
C ALA A 51 7.33 10.04 21.11
N TYR A 52 7.48 10.43 19.85
CA TYR A 52 8.72 11.00 19.34
C TYR A 52 9.03 12.36 19.99
N ALA A 53 8.00 13.15 20.32
CA ALA A 53 8.19 14.39 21.07
C ALA A 53 8.86 14.17 22.45
N GLN A 54 8.69 12.99 23.04
CA GLN A 54 9.26 12.63 24.36
C GLN A 54 10.56 11.83 24.27
N PHE A 55 10.69 10.94 23.28
CA PHE A 55 11.77 9.96 23.20
C PHE A 55 12.64 10.11 21.93
N GLY A 56 12.34 11.09 21.09
CA GLY A 56 13.00 11.30 19.80
C GLY A 56 14.36 11.99 19.90
N ALA A 57 15.04 12.07 18.76
CA ALA A 57 16.36 12.67 18.62
C ALA A 57 16.32 14.10 18.04
N GLY A 58 15.20 14.81 18.23
CA GLY A 58 14.94 16.14 17.68
C GLY A 58 14.22 16.14 16.32
N TRP A 59 13.50 17.22 16.03
CA TRP A 59 12.63 17.34 14.85
C TRP A 59 13.39 17.43 13.51
N GLY A 60 14.64 17.90 13.50
CA GLY A 60 15.47 17.88 12.30
C GLY A 60 15.83 16.46 11.85
N VAL A 61 16.17 15.58 12.79
CA VAL A 61 16.41 14.15 12.53
C VAL A 61 15.13 13.47 12.04
N PHE A 62 13.99 13.80 12.68
CA PHE A 62 12.68 13.31 12.26
C PHE A 62 12.41 13.66 10.79
N ALA A 63 12.47 14.95 10.44
CA ALA A 63 12.18 15.41 9.09
C ALA A 63 13.12 14.80 8.05
N LEU A 64 14.41 14.65 8.37
CA LEU A 64 15.39 14.05 7.48
C LEU A 64 15.09 12.58 7.17
N TRP A 65 14.74 11.79 8.20
CA TRP A 65 14.57 10.35 8.08
C TRP A 65 13.14 9.90 7.79
N LEU A 66 12.15 10.80 7.87
CA LEU A 66 10.75 10.48 7.63
C LEU A 66 10.56 9.76 6.28
N LEU A 67 11.22 10.25 5.21
CA LEU A 67 11.10 9.70 3.86
C LEU A 67 12.04 8.53 3.56
N ALA A 68 12.83 8.07 4.53
CA ALA A 68 13.77 6.98 4.30
C ALA A 68 13.11 5.66 3.86
N PRO A 69 11.93 5.25 4.37
CA PRO A 69 11.26 4.05 3.90
C PRO A 69 10.89 4.10 2.41
N ASP A 70 10.66 5.29 1.84
CA ASP A 70 10.30 5.46 0.43
C ASP A 70 11.43 5.15 -0.54
N LEU A 71 12.69 5.06 -0.07
CA LEU A 71 13.79 4.57 -0.90
C LEU A 71 13.54 3.13 -1.42
N SER A 72 12.68 2.36 -0.73
CA SER A 72 12.21 1.05 -1.18
C SER A 72 11.48 1.09 -2.54
N LEU A 73 10.97 2.24 -2.96
CA LEU A 73 10.36 2.44 -4.29
C LEU A 73 11.35 2.18 -5.43
N LEU A 74 12.66 2.38 -5.21
CA LEU A 74 13.70 2.05 -6.17
C LEU A 74 13.69 0.55 -6.53
N GLY A 75 13.15 -0.31 -5.66
CA GLY A 75 12.93 -1.72 -5.94
C GLY A 75 12.08 -1.99 -7.19
N TYR A 76 11.20 -1.04 -7.57
CA TYR A 76 10.41 -1.15 -8.80
C TYR A 76 11.25 -1.06 -10.09
N LEU A 77 12.50 -0.58 -10.02
CA LEU A 77 13.44 -0.64 -11.14
C LEU A 77 13.80 -2.08 -11.53
N ALA A 78 13.71 -3.02 -10.58
CA ALA A 78 13.88 -4.46 -10.82
C ALA A 78 12.56 -5.19 -11.16
N GLY A 79 11.46 -4.45 -11.34
CA GLY A 79 10.15 -4.94 -11.76
C GLY A 79 9.07 -4.96 -10.67
N PRO A 80 7.80 -5.17 -11.03
CA PRO A 80 6.65 -4.96 -10.12
C PRO A 80 6.62 -5.88 -8.91
N ARG A 81 7.02 -7.15 -9.05
CA ARG A 81 6.99 -8.12 -7.94
C ARG A 81 8.05 -7.79 -6.90
N THR A 82 9.28 -7.53 -7.34
CA THR A 82 10.41 -7.13 -6.48
C THR A 82 10.13 -5.80 -5.81
N GLY A 83 9.64 -4.82 -6.57
CA GLY A 83 9.23 -3.52 -6.04
C GLY A 83 8.16 -3.64 -4.96
N ALA A 84 7.09 -4.41 -5.19
CA ALA A 84 6.05 -4.61 -4.19
C ALA A 84 6.58 -5.31 -2.93
N ALA A 85 7.46 -6.31 -3.07
CA ALA A 85 8.05 -7.02 -1.94
C ALA A 85 8.93 -6.09 -1.09
N LEU A 86 9.82 -5.32 -1.71
CA LEU A 86 10.70 -4.38 -1.01
C LEU A 86 9.92 -3.24 -0.37
N TYR A 87 8.94 -2.67 -1.09
CA TYR A 87 8.06 -1.64 -0.55
C TYR A 87 7.28 -2.17 0.66
N ASN A 88 6.66 -3.34 0.57
CA ASN A 88 5.87 -3.90 1.67
C ASN A 88 6.74 -4.26 2.88
N ALA A 89 7.99 -4.69 2.67
CA ALA A 89 8.93 -4.89 3.77
C ALA A 89 9.23 -3.57 4.52
N ALA A 90 9.37 -2.47 3.77
CA ALA A 90 9.58 -1.14 4.33
C ALA A 90 8.30 -0.48 4.89
N HIS A 91 7.12 -0.86 4.41
CA HIS A 91 5.83 -0.22 4.78
C HIS A 91 4.92 -1.13 5.62
N SER A 92 5.45 -2.24 6.11
CA SER A 92 4.78 -3.09 7.10
C SER A 92 5.16 -2.63 8.51
N TYR A 93 4.20 -2.66 9.44
CA TYR A 93 4.47 -2.36 10.85
C TYR A 93 5.39 -3.38 11.53
N VAL A 94 5.61 -4.56 10.95
CA VAL A 94 6.47 -5.60 11.53
C VAL A 94 7.88 -5.08 11.82
N GLY A 95 8.53 -4.46 10.82
CA GLY A 95 9.89 -3.93 10.95
C GLY A 95 10.05 -2.92 12.09
N PRO A 96 9.30 -1.80 12.08
CA PRO A 96 9.45 -0.79 13.11
C PRO A 96 8.97 -1.25 14.49
N VAL A 97 7.97 -2.12 14.61
CA VAL A 97 7.56 -2.66 15.93
C VAL A 97 8.65 -3.55 16.52
N LEU A 98 9.30 -4.40 15.71
CA LEU A 98 10.44 -5.20 16.18
C LEU A 98 11.62 -4.31 16.58
N LEU A 99 11.91 -3.26 15.80
CA LEU A 99 12.96 -2.30 16.13
C LEU A 99 12.65 -1.52 17.41
N LEU A 100 11.38 -1.12 17.62
CA LEU A 100 10.93 -0.47 18.84
C LEU A 100 11.11 -1.40 20.06
N ALA A 101 10.66 -2.65 19.95
CA ALA A 101 10.82 -3.63 21.02
C ALA A 101 12.29 -3.86 21.37
N LEU A 102 13.15 -4.04 20.37
CA LEU A 102 14.59 -4.15 20.56
C LEU A 102 15.16 -2.89 21.22
N GLY A 103 14.77 -1.71 20.74
CA GLY A 103 15.23 -0.43 21.27
C GLY A 103 14.87 -0.22 22.74
N VAL A 104 13.67 -0.62 23.14
CA VAL A 104 13.23 -0.56 24.54
C VAL A 104 13.97 -1.60 25.38
N LEU A 105 14.00 -2.87 24.96
CA LEU A 105 14.57 -3.97 25.73
C LEU A 105 16.09 -3.85 25.90
N ALA A 106 16.79 -3.32 24.90
CA ALA A 106 18.23 -3.12 24.93
C ALA A 106 18.63 -1.69 25.37
N ALA A 107 17.67 -0.85 25.77
CA ALA A 107 17.90 0.55 26.16
C ALA A 107 18.70 1.35 25.11
N MET A 108 18.28 1.27 23.84
CA MET A 108 18.91 1.94 22.70
C MET A 108 18.02 3.10 22.21
N PRO A 109 18.25 4.35 22.67
CA PRO A 109 17.37 5.47 22.37
C PRO A 109 17.26 5.78 20.88
N TRP A 110 18.34 5.57 20.12
CA TRP A 110 18.34 5.76 18.67
C TRP A 110 17.42 4.76 17.94
N ALA A 111 17.32 3.52 18.44
CA ALA A 111 16.43 2.51 17.86
C ALA A 111 14.97 2.85 18.17
N VAL A 112 14.68 3.35 19.37
CA VAL A 112 13.37 3.91 19.73
C VAL A 112 13.02 5.08 18.80
N ALA A 113 13.88 6.10 18.70
CA ALA A 113 13.66 7.25 17.84
C ALA A 113 13.46 6.85 16.36
N GLY A 114 14.30 5.97 15.82
CA GLY A 114 14.19 5.47 14.45
C GLY A 114 12.90 4.69 14.20
N SER A 115 12.49 3.83 15.14
CA SER A 115 11.24 3.09 15.04
C SER A 115 10.01 4.00 15.06
N LEU A 116 10.03 5.09 15.86
CA LEU A 116 8.94 6.06 15.92
C LEU A 116 8.83 6.89 14.64
N ILE A 117 9.96 7.31 14.04
CA ILE A 117 9.97 7.96 12.71
C ILE A 117 9.37 7.02 11.67
N TRP A 118 9.77 5.74 11.70
CA TRP A 118 9.30 4.75 10.75
C TRP A 118 7.81 4.43 10.93
N LEU A 119 7.32 4.27 12.17
CA LEU A 119 5.88 4.16 12.46
C LEU A 119 5.10 5.38 11.97
N ALA A 120 5.62 6.59 12.17
CA ALA A 120 4.98 7.82 11.71
C ALA A 120 4.86 7.83 10.17
N HIS A 121 5.91 7.44 9.45
CA HIS A 121 5.86 7.33 7.98
C HIS A 121 4.77 6.36 7.51
N ILE A 122 4.74 5.14 8.04
CA ILE A 122 3.73 4.14 7.66
C ILE A 122 2.32 4.60 8.02
N GLY A 123 2.15 5.18 9.21
CA GLY A 123 0.86 5.72 9.67
C GLY A 123 0.35 6.84 8.76
N MET A 124 1.24 7.75 8.35
CA MET A 124 0.93 8.80 7.37
C MET A 124 0.50 8.20 6.02
N ASP A 125 1.25 7.25 5.49
CA ASP A 125 0.93 6.57 4.23
C ASP A 125 -0.44 5.89 4.27
N HIS A 126 -0.73 5.17 5.36
CA HIS A 126 -2.01 4.49 5.54
C HIS A 126 -3.16 5.50 5.70
N ALA A 127 -2.97 6.59 6.43
CA ALA A 127 -3.98 7.66 6.56
C ALA A 127 -4.30 8.32 5.20
N LEU A 128 -3.28 8.50 4.36
CA LEU A 128 -3.43 9.08 3.01
C LEU A 128 -3.94 8.07 1.97
N GLY A 129 -3.92 6.77 2.28
CA GLY A 129 -4.47 5.71 1.42
C GLY A 129 -3.45 5.04 0.50
N TYR A 130 -2.14 5.18 0.75
CA TYR A 130 -1.09 4.57 -0.07
C TYR A 130 -0.95 3.06 0.18
N GLY A 131 -0.95 2.61 1.44
CA GLY A 131 -0.99 1.19 1.83
C GLY A 131 0.03 0.21 1.20
N LEU A 132 0.01 -1.03 1.66
CA LEU A 132 0.75 -2.16 1.08
C LEU A 132 0.32 -2.46 -0.36
N LYS A 133 1.28 -2.87 -1.19
CA LYS A 133 1.17 -3.06 -2.64
C LYS A 133 0.93 -4.50 -3.04
N TYR A 134 0.14 -4.69 -4.08
CA TYR A 134 0.04 -5.95 -4.81
C TYR A 134 1.12 -6.04 -5.89
N ALA A 135 1.49 -7.28 -6.23
CA ALA A 135 2.48 -7.58 -7.27
C ALA A 135 2.03 -7.18 -8.70
N SER A 136 0.77 -6.80 -8.88
CA SER A 136 0.19 -6.33 -10.14
C SER A 136 0.66 -4.93 -10.55
N GLY A 137 1.22 -4.14 -9.62
CA GLY A 137 1.81 -2.83 -9.92
C GLY A 137 1.74 -1.87 -8.74
N PHE A 138 2.50 -0.77 -8.83
CA PHE A 138 2.62 0.23 -7.75
C PHE A 138 1.28 0.86 -7.32
N ALA A 139 0.35 1.05 -8.24
CA ALA A 139 -0.92 1.70 -7.94
C ALA A 139 -1.94 0.79 -7.25
N ALA A 140 -1.73 -0.53 -7.23
CA ALA A 140 -2.67 -1.49 -6.66
C ALA A 140 -2.32 -1.75 -5.19
N THR A 141 -3.22 -1.38 -4.27
CA THR A 141 -2.97 -1.40 -2.83
C THR A 141 -4.13 -2.02 -2.08
N HIS A 142 -3.90 -2.49 -0.86
CA HIS A 142 -4.99 -3.00 0.00
C HIS A 142 -5.99 -1.90 0.43
N LEU A 143 -5.65 -0.62 0.24
CA LEU A 143 -6.51 0.55 0.51
C LEU A 143 -7.17 1.12 -0.75
N GLY A 144 -7.13 0.39 -1.86
CA GLY A 144 -7.68 0.82 -3.15
C GLY A 144 -6.61 1.21 -4.16
N ARG A 145 -7.03 1.76 -5.29
CA ARG A 145 -6.12 2.16 -6.36
C ARG A 145 -5.64 3.60 -6.17
N ILE A 146 -4.34 3.83 -6.31
CA ILE A 146 -3.78 5.19 -6.29
C ILE A 146 -4.13 5.93 -7.60
N GLY A 147 -4.68 7.14 -7.49
CA GLY A 147 -4.96 8.04 -8.63
C GLY A 147 -6.43 8.40 -8.81
N LYS A 148 -6.74 9.20 -9.85
CA LYS A 148 -8.07 9.81 -10.09
C LYS A 148 -9.18 8.85 -10.56
N ALA A 149 -9.02 7.55 -10.35
CA ALA A 149 -10.04 6.56 -10.68
C ALA A 149 -9.91 5.41 -9.68
N ASP A 150 -10.15 5.72 -8.41
CA ASP A 150 -10.54 4.67 -7.49
C ASP A 150 -12.08 4.58 -7.59
N PRO A 151 -12.63 3.51 -8.20
CA PRO A 151 -14.06 3.41 -8.48
C PRO A 151 -14.91 3.09 -7.24
N TRP A 152 -14.36 3.31 -6.04
CA TRP A 152 -14.94 2.97 -4.74
C TRP A 152 -14.99 4.18 -3.80
#